data_AF-A0A370KHW3-F1
#
_entry.id   AF-A0A370KHW3-F1
#
_cell.length_a   1.000
_cell.length_b   1.000
_cell.length_c   1.000
_cell.angle_alpha   90.00
_cell.angle_beta   90.00
_cell.angle_gamma   90.00
#
_symmetry.space_group_name_H-M   'P 1'
#
loop_
_entity.id
_entity.type
_entity.pdbx_description
1 polymer ?
#
loop_
_entity_poly.entity_id
_entity_poly.type
_entity_poly.pdbx_seq_one_letter_code
_entity_poly.pdbx_strand_id
1 'polypeptide(L)' 'MFLELHDNSGPIHVNIDNVISFRRFDRQETTHVVMVAGARDTLATFFVTETPSQIAGMITEEQSRLASLSKSATPTKA' A
#
# COMPACT_ATOMS: atom_id res chain seq x y z
N MET A 1 -4.74 -5.61 -1.90
CA MET A 1 -3.33 -5.64 -2.33
C MET A 1 -2.47 -5.13 -1.18
N PHE A 2 -1.32 -5.76 -0.90
CA PHE A 2 -0.43 -5.34 0.18
C PHE A 2 0.80 -4.62 -0.37
N LEU A 3 1.24 -3.56 0.31
CA LEU A 3 2.54 -2.92 0.09
C LEU A 3 3.34 -2.92 1.39
N GLU A 4 4.64 -3.16 1.26
CA GLU A 4 5.61 -2.91 2.31
C GLU A 4 5.98 -1.42 2.30
N LEU A 5 5.76 -0.72 3.41
CA LEU A 5 6.12 0.68 3.63
C LEU A 5 7.02 0.78 4.86
N HIS A 6 7.74 1.89 5.05
CA HIS A 6 8.69 2.03 6.15
C HIS A 6 8.26 3.10 7.14
N ASP A 7 8.06 2.71 8.40
CA ASP A 7 7.94 3.65 9.53
C ASP A 7 9.25 3.76 10.32
N ASN A 8 9.24 4.52 11.41
CA ASN A 8 10.42 4.70 12.27
C ASN A 8 10.88 3.42 13.00
N SER A 9 10.05 2.38 13.02
CA SER A 9 10.32 1.09 13.67
C SER A 9 10.73 0.01 12.67
N GLY A 10 10.52 0.23 11.37
CA GLY A 10 10.91 -0.69 10.29
C GLY A 10 9.83 -0.89 9.23
N PRO A 11 9.90 -2.00 8.46
CA PRO A 11 8.91 -2.29 7.43
C PRO A 11 7.57 -2.69 8.04
N ILE A 12 6.48 -2.14 7.49
CA ILE A 12 5.09 -2.47 7.79
C ILE A 12 4.37 -2.90 6.52
N HIS A 13 3.46 -3.87 6.65
CA HIS A 13 2.66 -4.35 5.52
C HIS A 13 1.26 -3.73 5.57
N VAL A 14 0.96 -2.86 4.62
CA VAL A 14 -0.31 -2.13 4.56
C VAL A 14 -1.20 -2.72 3.47
N ASN A 15 -2.43 -3.08 3.82
CA ASN A 15 -3.45 -3.43 2.83
C ASN A 15 -4.00 -2.16 2.17
N ILE A 16 -3.59 -1.91 0.94
CA ILE A 16 -3.98 -0.74 0.15
C ILE A 16 -5.48 -0.69 -0.13
N ASP A 17 -6.16 -1.84 -0.16
CA ASP A 17 -7.61 -1.89 -0.39
C ASP A 17 -8.40 -1.24 0.75
N ASN A 18 -7.78 -1.12 1.93
CA ASN A 18 -8.38 -0.53 3.12
C ASN A 18 -7.94 0.93 3.34
N VAL A 19 -7.03 1.46 2.52
CA VAL A 19 -6.52 2.82 2.66
C VAL A 19 -7.54 3.82 2.12
N ILE A 20 -7.82 4.86 2.93
CA ILE A 20 -8.75 5.93 2.59
C ILE A 20 -8.00 7.18 2.12
N SER A 21 -6.80 7.45 2.66
CA SER A 21 -6.02 8.61 2.25
C SER A 21 -4.53 8.49 2.53
N PHE A 22 -3.75 9.16 1.69
CA PHE A 22 -2.34 9.48 1.89
C PHE A 22 -2.18 10.99 2.09
N ARG A 23 -1.50 11.43 3.15
CA ARG A 23 -1.25 12.85 3.40
C ARG A 23 0.21 13.09 3.78
N ARG A 24 0.92 13.89 2.97
CA ARG A 24 2.31 14.27 3.27
C ARG A 24 2.36 15.36 4.33
N PHE A 25 3.30 15.22 5.26
CA PHE A 25 3.67 16.22 6.26
C PHE A 25 5.14 16.60 6.04
N ASP A 26 5.37 17.59 5.17
CA ASP A 26 6.73 17.94 4.72
C ASP A 26 7.68 18.34 5.86
N ARG A 27 7.15 18.94 6.93
CA ARG A 27 7.95 19.30 8.12
C ARG A 27 8.50 18.11 8.88
N GLN A 28 7.81 16.97 8.81
CA GLN A 28 8.17 15.74 9.52
C GLN A 28 8.76 14.70 8.56
N GLU A 29 8.81 15.02 7.27
CA GLU A 29 9.22 14.13 6.18
C GLU A 29 8.49 12.77 6.18
N THR A 30 7.27 12.74 6.73
CA THR A 30 6.43 11.55 6.82
C THR A 30 5.15 11.70 6.02
N THR A 31 4.61 10.58 5.57
CA THR A 31 3.27 10.46 4.97
C THR A 31 2.36 9.73 5.94
N HIS A 32 1.21 10.32 6.25
CA HIS A 32 0.16 9.64 6.98
C HIS A 32 -0.63 8.75 6.04
N VAL A 33 -0.75 7.48 6.40
CA VAL A 33 -1.60 6.51 5.75
C VAL A 33 -2.79 6.25 6.67
N VAL A 34 -3.97 6.68 6.26
CA VAL A 34 -5.21 6.46 7.03
C VAL A 34 -5.97 5.31 6.38
N MET A 35 -6.30 4.28 7.16
CA MET A 35 -7.00 3.11 6.67
C MET A 35 -8.10 2.62 7.61
N VAL A 36 -9.05 1.87 7.07
CA VAL A 36 -10.06 1.13 7.86
C VAL A 36 -9.42 -0.16 8.39
N ALA A 37 -9.38 -0.29 9.72
CA ALA A 37 -8.91 -1.49 10.40
C ALA A 37 -10.10 -2.33 10.91
N GLY A 38 -10.07 -3.64 10.65
CA GLY A 38 -11.04 -4.60 11.22
C GLY A 38 -12.48 -4.49 10.69
N ALA A 39 -13.42 -4.99 11.49
CA ALA A 39 -14.85 -4.94 11.17
C ALA A 39 -15.37 -3.51 11.40
N ARG A 40 -15.57 -2.79 10.28
CA ARG A 40 -16.30 -1.52 10.09
C ARG A 40 -16.28 -0.56 11.30
N ASP A 41 -15.54 0.54 11.13
CA ASP A 41 -15.56 1.79 11.93
C ASP A 41 -14.32 2.08 12.78
N THR A 42 -13.32 1.21 12.79
CA THR A 42 -12.01 1.56 13.39
C THR A 42 -11.09 2.13 12.31
N LEU A 43 -10.56 3.34 12.55
CA LEU A 43 -9.52 3.94 11.72
C LEU A 43 -8.14 3.66 12.33
N ALA A 44 -7.20 3.21 11.51
CA ALA A 44 -5.79 3.14 11.86
C ALA A 44 -5.00 4.17 11.06
N THR A 45 -3.99 4.76 11.69
CA THR A 45 -3.07 5.71 11.05
C THR A 45 -1.64 5.19 11.17
N PHE A 46 -0.93 5.16 10.06
CA PHE A 46 0.51 4.86 10.01
C PHE A 46 1.27 6.08 9.52
N PHE A 47 2.49 6.27 10.03
CA PHE A 47 3.40 7.34 9.62
C PHE A 47 4.56 6.68 8.89
N VAL A 48 4.61 6.84 7.58
CA VAL A 48 5.60 6.19 6.73
C VAL A 48 6.54 7.22 6.11
N THR A 49 7.74 6.79 5.75
CA THR A 49 8.78 7.66 5.18
C THR A 49 8.54 7.94 3.70
N GLU A 50 7.92 6.99 2.97
CA GLU A 50 7.60 7.12 1.56
C GLU A 50 6.67 8.29 1.28
N THR A 51 6.96 9.05 0.23
CA THR A 51 6.10 10.13 -0.27
C THR A 51 4.86 9.58 -0.99
N PRO A 52 3.78 10.36 -1.15
CA PRO A 52 2.61 9.91 -1.91
C PRO A 52 2.94 9.51 -3.35
N SER A 53 3.92 10.16 -4.00
CA SER A 53 4.36 9.81 -5.35
C SER A 53 5.12 8.48 -5.38
N GLN A 54 5.98 8.20 -4.39
CA GLN A 54 6.64 6.90 -4.25
C GLN A 54 5.60 5.78 -4.03
N ILE A 55 4.65 6.00 -3.12
CA ILE A 55 3.57 5.03 -2.86
C ILE A 55 2.74 4.76 -4.12
N ALA A 56 2.40 5.79 -4.89
CA ALA A 56 1.68 5.62 -6.16
C ALA A 56 2.49 4.81 -7.19
N GLY A 57 3.80 5.01 -7.26
CA GLY A 57 4.71 4.19 -8.06
C GLY A 57 4.66 2.72 -7.64
N MET A 58 4.81 2.45 -6.34
CA MET A 58 4.76 1.10 -5.77
C MET A 58 3.41 0.40 -6.03
N ILE A 59 2.29 1.13 -5.92
CA ILE A 59 0.95 0.64 -6.29
C ILE A 59 0.92 0.19 -7.75
N THR A 60 1.47 1.00 -8.66
CA THR A 60 1.47 0.73 -10.10
C THR A 60 2.33 -0.48 -10.46
N GLU A 61 3.51 -0.58 -9.83
CA GLU A 61 4.42 -1.71 -9.99
C GLU A 61 3.79 -3.01 -9.50
N GLU A 62 3.18 -2.99 -8.33
CA GLU A 62 2.53 -4.17 -7.75
C GLU A 62 1.31 -4.61 -8.55
N GLN A 63 0.48 -3.68 -9.04
CA GLN A 63 -0.62 -3.99 -9.95
C GLN A 63 -0.11 -4.62 -11.25
N SER A 64 0.98 -4.12 -11.80
CA SER A 64 1.61 -4.67 -13.01
C SER A 64 2.13 -6.09 -12.77
N ARG A 65 2.73 -6.34 -11.60
CA ARG A 65 3.19 -7.66 -11.16
C ARG A 65 2.03 -8.65 -10.99
N LEU A 66 0.93 -8.22 -10.36
CA LEU A 66 -0.26 -9.06 -10.20
C LEU A 66 -0.92 -9.37 -11.56
N ALA A 67 -0.95 -8.41 -12.48
CA ALA A 67 -1.48 -8.59 -13.83
C ALA A 67 -0.61 -9.50 -14.71
N SER A 68 0.70 -9.60 -14.47
CA SER A 68 1.56 -10.54 -15.19
C SER A 68 1.41 -11.97 -14.66
N LEU A 69 1.22 -12.14 -13.35
CA LEU A 69 0.95 -13.42 -12.71
C LEU A 69 -0.41 -14.02 -13.10
N SER A 70 -1.44 -13.19 -13.29
CA SER A 70 -2.76 -13.69 -13.71
C SER A 70 -2.74 -14.23 -15.15
N LYS A 71 -1.86 -13.71 -16.01
CA LYS A 71 -1.71 -14.18 -17.40
C LYS A 71 -1.00 -15.52 -17.50
N SER A 72 -0.03 -15.80 -16.61
CA SER A 72 0.70 -17.07 -16.60
C SER A 72 -0.08 -18.23 -15.97
N ALA A 73 -1.18 -17.94 -15.27
CA ALA A 73 -2.02 -18.95 -14.61
C ALA A 73 -3.10 -19.58 -15.53
N THR A 74 -3.14 -19.27 -16.82
CA THR A 74 -4.08 -19.89 -17.75
C THR A 74 -3.68 -21.35 -17.98
N PRO A 75 -4.47 -22.36 -17.58
CA PRO A 75 -4.16 -23.75 -17.90
C PRO A 75 -4.35 -23.94 -19.39
N THR A 76 -3.28 -24.30 -20.10
CA THR A 76 -3.38 -24.88 -21.45
C THR A 76 -4.24 -26.13 -21.34
N LYS A 77 -5.48 -26.05 -21.79
CA LYS A 77 -6.35 -27.22 -21.96
C LYS A 77 -5.69 -28.11 -23.02
N ALA A 78 -5.15 -29.25 -22.59
CA ALA A 78 -4.72 -30.34 -23.47
C ALA A 78 -5.93 -31.08 -24.05
#